data_AF-A0A965ZTT6-F1
#
_entry.id   AF-A0A965ZTT6-F1
#
_cell.length_a   1.000
_cell.length_b   1.000
_cell.length_c   1.000
_cell.angle_alpha   90.00
_cell.angle_beta   90.00
_cell.angle_gamma   90.00
#
_symmetry.space_group_name_H-M   'P 1'
#
loop_
_entity.id
_entity.type
_entity.pdbx_description
1 polymer ?
#
loop_
_entity_poly.entity_id
_entity_poly.type
_entity_poly.pdbx_seq_one_letter_code
_entity_poly.pdbx_strand_id
1 'polypeptide(L)'
;MTVAVHRADHAPLAGVSVTGSWSNGANGSSTCTTAGDGICTLSKGGIKGNAASATFSVTNLSGDALTYDPADNDLAPVAITVSRP
;
A
#
# COMPACT_ATOMS: atom_id res chain seq x y z
N MET A 1 -7.24 -5.27 -2.64
CA MET A 1 -6.23 -5.31 -1.55
C MET A 1 -6.44 -4.08 -0.69
N THR A 2 -6.24 -4.20 0.62
CA THR A 2 -6.36 -3.08 1.56
C THR A 2 -4.99 -2.75 2.17
N VAL A 3 -4.72 -1.46 2.34
CA VAL A 3 -3.59 -0.93 3.10
C VAL A 3 -4.15 -0.17 4.29
N ALA A 4 -3.68 -0.48 5.49
CA ALA A 4 -4.02 0.25 6.70
C ALA A 4 -2.87 1.17 7.08
N VAL A 5 -3.18 2.41 7.45
CA VAL A 5 -2.22 3.36 8.03
C VAL A 5 -2.79 3.82 9.37
N HIS A 6 -1.95 3.74 10.39
CA HIS A 6 -2.26 4.14 11.75
C HIS A 6 -1.05 4.85 12.38
N ARG A 7 -1.29 5.55 13.48
CA ARG A 7 -0.25 6.18 14.29
C ARG A 7 0.39 5.14 15.21
N ALA A 8 1.47 5.50 15.90
CA ALA A 8 2.17 4.61 16.84
C ALA A 8 1.29 4.02 17.96
N ASP A 9 0.16 4.65 18.29
CA ASP A 9 -0.85 4.15 19.24
C ASP A 9 -1.91 3.23 18.58
N HIS A 10 -1.69 2.83 17.33
CA HIS A 10 -2.62 2.11 16.45
C HIS A 10 -3.94 2.84 16.16
N ALA A 11 -4.04 4.14 16.46
CA ALA A 11 -5.20 4.92 16.05
C ALA A 11 -5.20 5.11 14.52
N PRO A 12 -6.35 4.89 13.84
CA PRO A 12 -6.43 5.03 12.39
C PRO A 12 -6.06 6.45 11.94
N LEU A 13 -5.34 6.52 10.82
CA LEU A 13 -4.87 7.79 10.27
C LEU A 13 -5.49 8.03 8.89
N ALA A 14 -6.48 8.91 8.86
CA ALA A 14 -7.19 9.32 7.65
C ALA A 14 -6.42 10.38 6.85
N GLY A 15 -6.70 10.47 5.54
CA GLY A 15 -6.14 11.50 4.66
C GLY A 15 -4.69 11.25 4.23
N VAL A 16 -4.16 10.06 4.48
CA VAL A 16 -2.79 9.69 4.09
C VAL A 16 -2.80 9.18 2.67
N SER A 17 -2.03 9.81 1.79
CA SER A 17 -1.75 9.30 0.46
C SER A 17 -0.66 8.24 0.51
N VAL A 18 -1.05 6.99 0.29
CA VAL A 18 -0.17 5.84 0.14
C VAL A 18 0.24 5.73 -1.31
N THR A 19 1.53 5.76 -1.61
CA THR A 19 2.08 5.48 -2.93
C THR A 19 2.98 4.26 -2.89
N GLY A 20 2.85 3.38 -3.88
CA GLY A 20 3.71 2.21 -4.02
C GLY A 20 3.89 1.75 -5.46
N SER A 21 4.81 0.80 -5.62
CA SER A 21 5.16 0.22 -6.91
C SER A 21 4.74 -1.25 -6.99
N TRP A 22 4.34 -1.67 -8.18
CA TRP A 22 4.01 -3.05 -8.50
C TRP A 22 5.20 -3.77 -9.12
N SER A 23 5.43 -5.00 -8.68
CA SER A 23 6.41 -5.92 -9.23
C SER A 23 5.84 -7.35 -9.29
N ASN A 24 6.68 -8.31 -9.71
CA ASN A 24 6.38 -9.75 -9.70
C ASN A 24 5.01 -10.11 -10.30
N GLY A 25 4.75 -9.74 -11.55
CA GLY A 25 3.50 -10.08 -12.25
C GLY A 25 2.62 -8.89 -12.60
N ALA A 26 2.91 -7.72 -12.05
CA ALA A 26 2.42 -6.44 -12.54
C ALA A 26 3.54 -5.38 -12.50
N ASN A 27 3.32 -4.25 -13.18
CA ASN A 27 4.28 -3.14 -13.25
C ASN A 27 3.58 -1.78 -13.00
N GLY A 28 4.36 -0.73 -12.73
CA GLY A 28 3.89 0.65 -12.58
C GLY A 28 3.60 1.01 -11.12
N SER A 29 3.14 2.23 -10.89
CA SER A 29 2.77 2.73 -9.56
C SER A 29 1.26 2.71 -9.32
N SER A 30 0.88 2.75 -8.05
CA SER A 30 -0.50 3.06 -7.65
C SER A 30 -0.49 3.91 -6.40
N THR A 31 -1.49 4.78 -6.30
CA THR A 31 -1.68 5.68 -5.18
C THR A 31 -3.12 5.55 -4.69
N CYS A 32 -3.31 5.69 -3.39
CA CYS A 32 -4.62 5.71 -2.79
C CYS A 32 -4.59 6.50 -1.48
N THR A 33 -5.73 7.04 -1.05
CA THR A 33 -5.82 7.85 0.18
C THR A 33 -6.64 7.13 1.24
N THR A 34 -6.14 7.09 2.47
CA THR A 34 -6.87 6.47 3.59
C THR A 34 -8.15 7.23 3.93
N ALA A 35 -9.22 6.47 4.15
CA ALA A 35 -10.49 7.01 4.61
C ALA A 35 -10.49 7.23 6.14
N GLY A 36 -11.64 7.60 6.71
CA GLY A 36 -11.79 7.89 8.15
C GLY A 36 -11.40 6.74 9.09
N ASP A 37 -11.43 5.51 8.59
CA ASP A 37 -11.01 4.29 9.28
C ASP A 37 -9.51 3.96 9.12
N GLY A 38 -8.73 4.83 8.48
CA GLY A 38 -7.31 4.61 8.22
C GLY A 38 -7.03 3.57 7.14
N ILE A 39 -8.06 3.10 6.43
CA ILE A 39 -7.94 2.05 5.41
C ILE A 39 -8.01 2.68 4.03
N CYS A 40 -7.22 2.13 3.12
CA CYS A 40 -7.27 2.45 1.71
C CYS A 40 -7.34 1.18 0.86
N THR A 41 -8.19 1.18 -0.16
CA THR A 41 -8.32 0.04 -1.07
C THR A 41 -7.60 0.29 -2.38
N LEU A 42 -6.76 -0.66 -2.78
CA LEU A 42 -6.06 -0.70 -4.05
C LEU A 42 -6.58 -1.84 -4.93
N SER A 43 -6.76 -1.54 -6.21
CA SER A 43 -7.06 -2.50 -7.26
C SER A 43 -6.00 -2.44 -8.35
N LYS A 44 -5.46 -3.60 -8.75
CA LYS A 44 -4.55 -3.72 -9.88
C LYS A 44 -5.11 -4.64 -10.94
N GLY A 45 -5.50 -4.07 -12.06
CA GLY A 45 -5.78 -4.83 -13.29
C GLY A 45 -4.50 -5.20 -14.03
N GLY A 46 -4.62 -6.10 -15.01
CA GLY A 46 -3.52 -6.42 -15.93
C GLY A 46 -2.36 -7.19 -15.29
N ILE A 47 -2.64 -8.04 -14.29
CA ILE A 47 -1.65 -9.04 -13.84
C ILE A 47 -1.32 -9.93 -15.04
N LYS A 48 -0.03 -10.08 -15.34
CA LYS A 48 0.47 -10.84 -16.49
C LYS A 48 -0.13 -12.25 -16.48
N GLY A 49 -0.57 -12.76 -17.62
CA GLY A 49 -1.27 -14.05 -17.70
C GLY A 49 -0.46 -15.25 -17.20
N ASN A 50 0.88 -15.14 -17.23
CA ASN A 50 1.82 -16.13 -16.72
C ASN A 50 2.28 -15.90 -15.27
N ALA A 51 1.74 -14.89 -14.58
CA ALA A 51 2.00 -14.63 -13.16
C ALA A 51 0.75 -14.93 -12.32
N ALA A 52 0.91 -15.72 -11.27
CA ALA A 52 -0.18 -16.07 -10.36
C ALA A 52 -0.53 -14.95 -9.38
N SER A 53 0.41 -14.02 -9.18
CA SER A 53 0.28 -12.90 -8.25
C SER A 53 0.96 -11.65 -8.79
N ALA A 54 0.78 -10.53 -8.09
CA ALA A 54 1.56 -9.30 -8.18
C ALA A 54 1.97 -8.86 -6.79
N THR A 55 3.10 -8.16 -6.66
CA THR A 55 3.58 -7.65 -5.37
C THR A 55 3.49 -6.13 -5.37
N PHE A 56 2.86 -5.56 -4.35
CA PHE A 56 2.82 -4.12 -4.12
C PHE A 56 3.76 -3.73 -2.98
N SER A 57 4.66 -2.79 -3.23
CA SER A 57 5.59 -2.25 -2.24
C SER A 57 5.31 -0.77 -1.99
N VAL A 58 5.04 -0.40 -0.74
CA VAL A 58 4.84 1.00 -0.35
C VAL A 58 6.18 1.74 -0.45
N THR A 59 6.21 2.79 -1.26
CA THR A 59 7.41 3.61 -1.50
C THR A 59 7.33 4.97 -0.82
N ASN A 60 6.12 5.46 -0.56
CA ASN A 60 5.94 6.75 0.12
C ASN A 60 4.57 6.84 0.81
N LEU A 61 4.54 7.51 1.96
CA LEU A 61 3.32 8.03 2.57
C LEU A 61 3.42 9.56 2.61
N SER A 62 2.34 10.26 2.27
CA SER A 62 2.26 11.72 2.42
C SER A 62 0.93 12.18 3.01
N GLY A 63 0.97 13.24 3.80
CA GLY A 63 -0.17 13.86 4.48
C GLY A 63 0.31 15.01 5.37
N ASP A 64 -0.60 15.72 6.02
CA ASP A 64 -0.26 16.90 6.82
C ASP A 64 0.75 16.54 7.93
N ALA A 65 1.93 17.16 7.84
CA ALA A 65 3.06 16.98 8.76
C ALA A 65 3.55 15.53 8.93
N LEU A 66 3.35 14.66 7.93
CA LEU A 66 3.86 13.29 7.93
C LEU A 66 5.16 13.18 7.14
N THR A 67 6.19 12.61 7.77
CA THR A 67 7.39 12.12 7.10
C THR A 67 7.31 10.60 7.08
N TYR A 68 7.37 10.00 5.89
CA TYR A 68 7.39 8.55 5.78
C TYR A 68 8.76 8.00 6.19
N ASP A 69 8.78 7.22 7.27
CA ASP A 69 9.93 6.39 7.64
C ASP A 69 9.58 4.90 7.39
N PRO A 70 10.25 4.22 6.44
CA PRO A 70 9.96 2.83 6.17
C PRO A 70 10.33 1.87 7.32
N ALA A 71 11.17 2.30 8.28
CA ALA A 71 11.53 1.53 9.46
C ALA A 71 10.37 1.42 10.47
N ASP A 72 9.41 2.35 10.41
CA ASP A 72 8.24 2.39 11.29
C ASP A 72 7.06 1.55 10.77
N ASN A 73 7.24 0.81 9.66
CA ASN A 73 6.20 -0.07 9.17
C ASN A 73 6.06 -1.32 10.06
N ASP A 74 4.87 -1.52 10.64
CA ASP A 74 4.55 -2.67 11.50
C ASP A 74 4.78 -4.05 10.86
N LEU A 75 4.68 -4.14 9.53
CA LEU A 75 4.86 -5.38 8.79
C LEU A 75 6.05 -5.25 7.83
N ALA A 76 7.11 -5.98 8.14
CA ALA A 76 8.24 -6.20 7.25
C ALA A 76 8.21 -7.64 6.67
N PRO A 77 8.44 -7.82 5.35
CA PRO A 77 8.61 -6.78 4.34
C PRO A 77 7.28 -6.10 3.97
N VAL A 78 7.34 -4.81 3.61
CA VAL A 78 6.21 -3.95 3.20
C VAL A 78 5.69 -4.30 1.80
N ALA A 79 5.69 -5.59 1.48
CA ALA A 79 5.38 -6.17 0.19
C ALA A 79 4.12 -7.03 0.35
N ILE A 80 3.01 -6.56 -0.18
CA ILE A 80 1.73 -7.26 -0.10
C ILE A 80 1.52 -7.98 -1.44
N THR A 81 1.30 -9.29 -1.36
CA THR A 81 1.05 -10.13 -2.53
C THR A 81 -0.44 -10.16 -2.85
N VAL A 82 -0.77 -9.85 -4.10
CA VAL A 82 -2.13 -9.89 -4.64
C VAL A 82 -2.22 -11.04 -5.61
N SER A 83 -3.03 -12.05 -5.28
CA SER A 83 -3.28 -13.19 -6.16
C SER A 83 -4.35 -12.86 -7.19
N ARG A 84 -4.26 -13.51 -8.36
CA ARG A 84 -5.36 -13.52 -9.33
C ARG A 84 -6.58 -14.24 -8.73
N PRO A 85 -7.81 -13.76 -8.94
CA PRO A 85 -9.03 -14.50 -8.59
C PRO A 85 -9.12 -15.83 -9.34
#